data_AF-X0SKR6-F1
#
_entry.id   AF-X0SKR6-F1
#
_cell.length_a   1.000
_cell.length_b   1.000
_cell.length_c   1.000
_cell.angle_alpha   90.00
_cell.angle_beta   90.00
_cell.angle_gamma   90.00
#
_symmetry.space_group_name_H-M   'P 1'
#
loop_
_entity.id
_entity.type
_entity.pdbx_description
1 polymer ?
#
loop_
_entity_poly.entity_id
_entity_poly.type
_entity_poly.pdbx_seq_one_letter_code
_entity_poly.pdbx_strand_id
1 'polypeptide(L)'
;HLVTVNDYLAKRDAEWMGPAYQALGMTVGAIQADMDTAGDERKGQYACDINYGTNNEFGFDYLRDNMKTSLEQMVQGPLQYAIIDEVDSILIDEARTPLIISGPAFDDVSRYKKADQVARKLLSLQSSYDRTKRQIDSSERAIASGQGELADAKKDKDNERIEKAQKAIEKSQVEHETAQFKLTEATQYYEVEYDKKAVHLTHEGVGAAQEIAGVGSFFTGSNMEWPHLLEQSLRAHVTFEREKEYVVMDGKILIVDEFTGRLMHGRQWSDGLHQAVEAKEAVTVKEETQTLATITLQNFFKLYDQIAGMTGTAATESEEFMNIYKLEVVVIPTNEPCIRDDLDDAIYQSMREKFDAIVGEINDISASGKPVLVGTVSVEKNELLSEALKKRFGLEHEVLNAKYH
;
A
#
# COMPACT_ATOMS: atom_id res chain seq x y z
N HIS A 1 -2.67 -20.17 23.92
CA HIS A 1 -3.30 -18.89 23.57
C HIS A 1 -4.68 -19.16 23.01
N LEU A 2 -5.68 -18.39 23.44
CA LEU A 2 -7.04 -18.38 22.90
C LEU A 2 -7.22 -17.07 22.13
N VAL A 3 -7.47 -17.18 20.84
CA VAL A 3 -7.50 -16.04 19.92
C VAL A 3 -8.94 -15.70 19.57
N THR A 4 -9.35 -14.44 19.75
CA THR A 4 -10.67 -13.92 19.37
C THR A 4 -10.54 -12.80 18.33
N VAL A 5 -11.66 -12.41 17.72
CA VAL A 5 -11.70 -11.36 16.68
C VAL A 5 -11.53 -9.94 17.22
N ASN A 6 -11.81 -9.69 18.50
CA ASN A 6 -11.63 -8.37 19.11
C ASN A 6 -11.34 -8.46 20.62
N ASP A 7 -10.83 -7.35 21.17
CA ASP A 7 -10.41 -7.21 22.55
C ASP A 7 -11.55 -7.39 23.56
N TYR A 8 -12.76 -6.93 23.20
CA TYR A 8 -13.95 -7.08 24.04
C TYR A 8 -14.27 -8.56 24.27
N LEU A 9 -14.29 -9.36 23.21
CA LEU A 9 -14.53 -10.82 23.31
C LEU A 9 -13.40 -11.50 24.08
N ALA A 10 -12.14 -11.15 23.82
CA ALA A 10 -11.00 -11.71 24.56
C ALA A 10 -11.17 -11.50 26.08
N LYS A 11 -11.52 -10.28 26.49
CA LYS A 11 -11.73 -9.93 27.89
C LYS A 11 -12.95 -10.61 28.48
N ARG A 12 -14.10 -10.52 27.78
CA ARG A 12 -15.36 -11.14 28.21
C ARG A 12 -15.19 -12.63 28.43
N ASP A 13 -14.54 -13.33 27.50
CA ASP A 13 -14.42 -14.79 27.54
C ASP A 13 -13.39 -15.24 28.58
N ALA A 14 -12.31 -14.48 28.77
CA ALA A 14 -11.39 -14.67 29.89
C ALA A 14 -12.09 -14.52 31.25
N GLU A 15 -12.93 -13.50 31.41
CA GLU A 15 -13.71 -13.27 32.64
C GLU A 15 -14.82 -14.32 32.84
N TRP A 16 -15.49 -14.72 31.76
CA TRP A 16 -16.61 -15.65 31.81
C TRP A 16 -16.16 -17.09 32.07
N MET A 17 -15.11 -17.55 31.39
CA MET A 17 -14.54 -18.90 31.58
C MET A 17 -13.53 -18.97 32.74
N GLY A 18 -13.02 -17.81 33.17
CA GLY A 18 -12.06 -17.67 34.27
C GLY A 18 -12.40 -18.47 35.52
N PRO A 19 -13.64 -18.39 36.07
CA PRO A 19 -14.04 -19.16 37.24
C PRO A 19 -13.86 -20.68 37.09
N ALA A 20 -14.08 -21.23 35.89
CA ALA A 20 -13.90 -22.66 35.65
C ALA A 20 -12.41 -23.05 35.67
N TYR A 21 -11.54 -22.26 35.03
CA TYR A 21 -10.09 -22.49 35.05
C TYR A 21 -9.49 -22.30 36.45
N GLN A 22 -9.91 -21.26 37.16
CA GLN A 22 -9.46 -20.97 38.53
C GLN A 22 -9.91 -22.06 39.51
N ALA A 23 -11.10 -22.64 39.34
CA ALA A 23 -11.54 -23.78 40.12
C ALA A 23 -10.64 -25.02 39.95
N LEU A 24 -9.93 -25.12 38.82
CA LEU A 24 -8.93 -26.15 38.53
C LEU A 24 -7.50 -25.75 38.90
N GLY A 25 -7.31 -24.56 39.50
CA GLY A 25 -6.01 -24.05 39.92
C GLY A 25 -5.18 -23.41 38.80
N MET A 26 -5.78 -23.12 37.65
CA MET A 26 -5.12 -22.46 36.53
C MET A 26 -5.30 -20.94 36.59
N THR A 27 -4.30 -20.23 36.08
CA THR A 27 -4.29 -18.78 35.92
C THR A 27 -4.71 -18.38 34.52
N VAL A 28 -5.40 -17.25 34.40
CA VAL A 28 -5.96 -16.75 33.14
C VAL A 28 -5.56 -15.30 32.96
N GLY A 29 -4.89 -15.01 31.85
CA GLY A 29 -4.53 -13.69 31.40
C GLY A 29 -5.33 -13.26 30.18
N ALA A 30 -5.43 -11.96 29.95
CA ALA A 30 -6.04 -11.39 28.76
C ALA A 30 -5.16 -10.25 28.25
N ILE A 31 -4.67 -10.36 27.02
CA ILE A 31 -3.93 -9.30 26.35
C ILE A 31 -4.93 -8.31 25.75
N GLN A 32 -4.71 -7.02 25.96
CA GLN A 32 -5.56 -5.92 25.49
C GLN A 32 -4.71 -4.83 24.84
N ALA A 33 -5.25 -4.13 23.84
CA ALA A 33 -4.53 -3.12 23.08
C ALA A 33 -4.10 -1.89 23.93
N ASP A 34 -4.80 -1.59 25.03
CA ASP A 34 -4.51 -0.47 25.93
C ASP A 34 -3.40 -0.76 26.95
N MET A 35 -2.93 -2.01 27.05
CA MET A 35 -1.84 -2.40 27.94
C MET A 35 -0.49 -1.85 27.49
N ASP A 36 0.39 -1.58 28.47
CA ASP A 36 1.74 -1.11 28.19
C ASP A 36 2.54 -2.14 27.38
N THR A 37 3.02 -1.71 26.22
CA THR A 37 3.84 -2.53 25.31
C THR A 37 5.32 -2.53 25.69
N ALA A 38 5.75 -1.67 26.63
CA ALA A 38 7.12 -1.66 27.18
C ALA A 38 7.43 -2.93 27.98
N GLY A 39 6.39 -3.63 28.47
CA GLY A 39 6.41 -5.08 28.63
C GLY A 39 6.04 -5.63 29.99
N ASP A 40 6.08 -4.84 31.07
CA ASP A 40 5.87 -5.39 32.42
C ASP A 40 4.44 -5.93 32.62
N GLU A 41 3.43 -5.20 32.14
CA GLU A 41 2.03 -5.62 32.24
C GLU A 41 1.75 -6.86 31.39
N ARG A 42 2.16 -6.84 30.10
CA ARG A 42 1.96 -7.96 29.18
C ARG A 42 2.71 -9.21 29.61
N LYS A 43 3.93 -9.06 30.15
CA LYS A 43 4.73 -10.19 30.65
C LYS A 43 4.03 -10.90 31.81
N GLY A 44 3.35 -10.16 32.69
CA GLY A 44 2.51 -10.73 33.73
C GLY A 44 1.32 -11.53 33.18
N GLN A 45 0.69 -11.02 32.11
CA GLN A 45 -0.40 -11.74 31.43
C GLN A 45 0.13 -13.01 30.75
N TYR A 46 1.15 -12.93 29.90
CA TYR A 46 1.72 -14.09 29.20
C TYR A 46 2.26 -15.19 30.13
N ALA A 47 2.60 -14.84 31.38
CA ALA A 47 3.01 -15.80 32.39
C ALA A 47 1.85 -16.67 32.94
N CYS A 48 0.59 -16.33 32.64
CA CYS A 48 -0.56 -17.16 32.98
C CYS A 48 -0.61 -18.45 32.13
N ASP A 49 -1.27 -19.47 32.67
CA ASP A 49 -1.43 -20.78 32.01
C ASP A 49 -2.27 -20.67 30.72
N ILE A 50 -3.26 -19.79 30.72
CA ILE A 50 -4.17 -19.54 29.59
C ILE A 50 -4.21 -18.04 29.30
N ASN A 51 -3.93 -17.67 28.05
CA ASN A 51 -3.94 -16.28 27.60
C ASN A 51 -4.96 -16.07 26.50
N TYR A 52 -5.94 -15.21 26.75
CA TYR A 52 -6.87 -14.68 25.75
C TYR A 52 -6.27 -13.44 25.08
N GLY A 53 -6.61 -13.19 23.83
CA GLY A 53 -6.18 -12.00 23.10
C GLY A 53 -6.60 -12.05 21.64
N THR A 54 -6.30 -11.00 20.89
CA THR A 54 -6.55 -10.97 19.45
C THR A 54 -5.33 -11.44 18.66
N ASN A 55 -5.57 -11.85 17.41
CA ASN A 55 -4.53 -12.16 16.44
C ASN A 55 -3.54 -10.98 16.27
N ASN A 56 -4.06 -9.76 16.24
CA ASN A 56 -3.28 -8.53 16.14
C ASN A 56 -2.35 -8.36 17.34
N GLU A 57 -2.87 -8.48 18.57
CA GLU A 57 -2.06 -8.27 19.77
C GLU A 57 -0.96 -9.34 19.91
N PHE A 58 -1.29 -10.62 19.70
CA PHE A 58 -0.31 -11.70 19.73
C PHE A 58 0.75 -11.54 18.64
N GLY A 59 0.34 -11.19 17.41
CA GLY A 59 1.27 -11.02 16.30
C GLY A 59 2.16 -9.79 16.45
N PHE A 60 1.63 -8.66 16.92
CA PHE A 60 2.42 -7.46 17.19
C PHE A 60 3.37 -7.63 18.37
N ASP A 61 2.98 -8.34 19.43
CA ASP A 61 3.91 -8.67 20.51
C ASP A 61 5.05 -9.56 20.04
N TYR A 62 4.79 -10.53 19.15
CA TYR A 62 5.83 -11.31 18.51
C TYR A 62 6.79 -10.44 17.70
N LEU A 63 6.27 -9.51 16.88
CA LEU A 63 7.11 -8.58 16.12
C LEU A 63 7.93 -7.66 17.04
N ARG A 64 7.32 -7.13 18.11
CA ARG A 64 7.99 -6.30 19.13
C ARG A 64 9.11 -7.08 19.83
N ASP A 65 8.87 -8.33 20.19
CA ASP A 65 9.87 -9.18 20.85
C ASP A 65 11.10 -9.42 19.98
N ASN A 66 10.92 -9.57 18.66
CA ASN A 66 12.03 -9.70 17.71
C ASN A 66 12.79 -8.39 17.44
N MET A 67 12.34 -7.24 17.96
CA MET A 67 13.06 -5.96 17.89
C MET A 67 13.75 -5.59 19.21
N LYS A 68 13.57 -6.37 20.28
CA LYS A 68 14.17 -6.09 21.58
C LYS A 68 15.65 -6.45 21.63
N THR A 69 16.40 -5.72 22.44
CA THR A 69 17.87 -5.84 22.53
C THR A 69 18.33 -6.92 23.50
N SER A 70 17.46 -7.40 24.38
CA SER A 70 17.79 -8.45 25.34
C SER A 70 16.59 -9.38 25.60
N LEU A 71 16.88 -10.63 25.99
CA LEU A 71 15.86 -11.66 26.23
C LEU A 71 14.95 -11.30 27.41
N GLU A 72 15.47 -10.59 28.41
CA GLU A 72 14.70 -10.22 29.60
C GLU A 72 13.58 -9.24 29.28
N GLN A 73 13.71 -8.51 28.18
CA GLN A 73 12.69 -7.56 27.71
C GLN A 73 11.54 -8.26 26.99
N MET A 74 11.71 -9.50 26.52
CA MET A 74 10.66 -10.23 25.80
C MET A 74 9.43 -10.45 26.70
N VAL A 75 8.24 -10.33 26.11
CA VAL A 75 6.96 -10.51 26.83
C VAL A 75 6.34 -11.87 26.56
N GLN A 76 6.48 -12.40 25.34
CA GLN A 76 5.94 -13.69 24.97
C GLN A 76 6.82 -14.84 25.48
N GLY A 77 6.17 -15.93 25.86
CA GLY A 77 6.81 -17.22 26.10
C GLY A 77 6.85 -18.09 24.83
N PRO A 78 7.16 -19.40 25.01
CA PRO A 78 7.11 -20.38 23.93
C PRO A 78 5.71 -20.48 23.29
N LEU A 79 5.64 -20.51 21.96
CA LEU A 79 4.39 -20.64 21.21
C LEU A 79 3.97 -22.12 21.12
N GLN A 80 3.30 -22.62 22.15
CA GLN A 80 2.97 -24.04 22.25
C GLN A 80 1.64 -24.40 21.56
N TYR A 81 0.56 -23.74 21.95
CA TYR A 81 -0.78 -24.08 21.43
C TYR A 81 -1.63 -22.84 21.24
N ALA A 82 -2.26 -22.72 20.07
CA ALA A 82 -3.27 -21.72 19.78
C ALA A 82 -4.62 -22.37 19.44
N ILE A 83 -5.68 -21.93 20.11
CA ILE A 83 -7.06 -22.21 19.69
C ILE A 83 -7.64 -20.90 19.18
N ILE A 84 -8.12 -20.90 17.94
CA ILE A 84 -8.56 -19.71 17.23
C ILE A 84 -10.08 -19.74 17.10
N ASP A 85 -10.74 -18.82 17.79
CA ASP A 85 -12.17 -18.58 17.63
C ASP A 85 -12.44 -17.81 16.33
N GLU A 86 -13.59 -18.08 15.70
CA GLU A 86 -13.94 -17.57 14.36
C GLU A 86 -12.79 -17.74 13.35
N VAL A 87 -12.29 -18.98 13.26
CA VAL A 87 -11.04 -19.32 12.55
C VAL A 87 -11.07 -18.96 11.05
N ASP A 88 -12.24 -18.98 10.42
CA ASP A 88 -12.43 -18.53 9.04
C ASP A 88 -12.23 -17.01 8.90
N SER A 89 -12.81 -16.23 9.80
CA SER A 89 -12.59 -14.78 9.84
C SER A 89 -11.10 -14.43 10.01
N ILE A 90 -10.40 -15.12 10.93
CA ILE A 90 -9.02 -14.77 11.27
C ILE A 90 -8.00 -15.32 10.26
N LEU A 91 -8.11 -16.60 9.87
CA LEU A 91 -7.10 -17.27 9.05
C LEU A 91 -7.35 -17.16 7.54
N ILE A 92 -8.54 -16.75 7.11
CA ILE A 92 -8.88 -16.60 5.69
C ILE A 92 -9.08 -15.13 5.34
N ASP A 93 -10.00 -14.44 6.03
CA ASP A 93 -10.33 -13.06 5.70
C ASP A 93 -9.26 -12.07 6.15
N GLU A 94 -8.88 -12.08 7.44
CA GLU A 94 -7.86 -11.17 7.97
C GLU A 94 -6.44 -11.52 7.52
N ALA A 95 -6.17 -12.80 7.21
CA ALA A 95 -4.84 -13.26 6.80
C ALA A 95 -4.33 -12.67 5.49
N ARG A 96 -5.19 -11.96 4.73
CA ARG A 96 -4.82 -11.24 3.49
C ARG A 96 -3.92 -10.04 3.74
N THR A 97 -3.96 -9.46 4.94
CA THR A 97 -3.15 -8.28 5.30
C THR A 97 -2.06 -8.69 6.27
N PRO A 98 -0.77 -8.48 5.96
CA PRO A 98 0.31 -8.74 6.91
C PRO A 98 0.28 -7.76 8.08
N LEU A 99 0.78 -8.21 9.24
CA LEU A 99 1.08 -7.35 10.37
C LEU A 99 2.40 -6.64 10.10
N ILE A 100 2.41 -5.31 10.17
CA ILE A 100 3.56 -4.48 9.84
C ILE A 100 3.78 -3.47 10.97
N ILE A 101 5.01 -3.44 11.52
CA ILE A 101 5.47 -2.33 12.35
C ILE A 101 6.29 -1.40 11.46
N SER A 102 5.79 -0.19 11.26
CA SER A 102 6.51 0.89 10.62
C SER A 102 7.05 1.85 11.67
N GLY A 103 8.23 2.41 11.42
CA GLY A 103 8.82 3.45 12.25
C GLY A 103 9.35 4.59 11.39
N PRO A 104 9.68 5.73 12.00
CA PRO A 104 10.42 6.77 11.31
C PRO A 104 11.73 6.18 10.80
N ALA A 105 12.05 6.42 9.54
CA ALA A 105 13.40 6.24 9.07
C ALA A 105 14.29 7.22 9.86
N PHE A 106 15.43 6.74 10.38
CA PHE A 106 16.46 7.62 10.96
C PHE A 106 17.16 8.38 9.83
N ASP A 107 16.40 9.19 9.12
CA ASP A 107 16.86 9.86 7.92
C ASP A 107 16.90 11.36 8.17
N ASP A 108 18.08 11.95 8.01
CA ASP A 108 18.23 13.39 8.03
C ASP A 108 17.53 13.94 6.79
N VAL A 109 16.30 14.43 6.97
CA VAL A 109 15.47 15.02 5.91
C VAL A 109 16.20 16.14 5.16
N SER A 110 17.24 16.76 5.75
CA SER A 110 18.09 17.73 5.06
C SER A 110 18.86 17.15 3.87
N ARG A 111 19.06 15.83 3.82
CA ARG A 111 19.73 15.11 2.74
C ARG A 111 18.99 15.27 1.41
N TYR A 112 17.66 15.19 1.40
CA TYR A 112 16.85 15.42 0.19
C TYR A 112 17.06 16.83 -0.37
N LYS A 113 17.14 17.85 0.50
CA LYS A 113 17.44 19.23 0.07
C LYS A 113 18.85 19.37 -0.47
N LYS A 114 19.84 18.71 0.14
CA LYS A 114 21.23 18.70 -0.36
C LYS A 114 21.31 18.00 -1.71
N ALA A 115 20.68 16.84 -1.86
CA ALA A 115 20.60 16.09 -3.11
C ALA A 115 19.92 16.91 -4.22
N ASP A 116 18.82 17.61 -3.92
CA ASP A 116 18.16 18.52 -4.86
C ASP A 116 19.11 19.63 -5.37
N GLN A 117 19.91 20.23 -4.48
CA GLN A 117 20.89 21.24 -4.87
C GLN A 117 21.96 20.70 -5.82
N VAL A 118 22.44 19.48 -5.56
CA VAL A 118 23.41 18.82 -6.44
C VAL A 118 22.77 18.45 -7.77
N ALA A 119 21.57 17.87 -7.75
CA ALA A 119 20.80 17.52 -8.94
C ALA A 119 20.57 18.75 -9.83
N ARG A 120 20.16 19.90 -9.30
CA ARG A 120 20.01 21.15 -10.07
C ARG A 120 21.30 21.59 -10.77
N LYS A 121 22.47 21.42 -10.13
CA LYS A 121 23.75 21.72 -10.78
C LYS A 121 24.08 20.70 -11.87
N LEU A 122 23.84 19.41 -11.65
CA LEU A 122 23.99 18.39 -12.69
C LEU A 122 23.07 18.64 -13.90
N LEU A 123 21.81 19.03 -13.66
CA LEU A 123 20.89 19.46 -14.73
C LEU A 123 21.46 20.63 -15.53
N SER A 124 22.09 21.60 -14.86
CA SER A 124 22.73 22.73 -15.54
C SER A 124 23.92 22.32 -16.39
N LEU A 125 24.73 21.35 -15.93
CA LEU A 125 25.88 20.83 -16.67
C LEU A 125 25.44 19.97 -17.88
N GLN A 126 24.41 19.16 -17.73
CA GLN A 126 23.82 18.35 -18.81
C GLN A 126 23.12 19.20 -19.90
N SER A 127 22.76 20.46 -19.60
CA SER A 127 21.97 21.28 -20.52
C SER A 127 22.59 21.47 -21.93
N SER A 128 23.91 21.44 -22.05
CA SER A 128 24.64 21.49 -23.33
C SER A 128 24.47 20.20 -24.13
N TYR A 129 24.62 19.06 -23.47
CA TYR A 129 24.38 17.73 -24.03
C TYR A 129 22.91 17.60 -24.48
N ASP A 130 21.95 17.94 -23.62
CA ASP A 130 20.52 17.84 -23.92
C ASP A 130 20.10 18.72 -25.10
N ARG A 131 20.64 19.94 -25.19
CA ARG A 131 20.37 20.84 -26.33
C ARG A 131 20.86 20.25 -27.64
N THR A 132 22.06 19.66 -27.62
CA THR A 132 22.68 19.06 -28.80
C THR A 132 21.91 17.81 -29.23
N LYS A 133 21.51 16.98 -28.26
CA LYS A 133 20.67 15.80 -28.51
C LYS A 133 19.31 16.17 -29.12
N ARG A 134 18.62 17.17 -28.56
CA ARG A 134 17.36 17.68 -29.14
C ARG A 134 17.54 18.21 -30.57
N GLN A 135 18.68 18.82 -30.87
CA GLN A 135 18.99 19.27 -32.22
C GLN A 135 19.12 18.08 -33.18
N ILE A 136 19.85 17.03 -32.77
CA ILE A 136 19.96 15.77 -33.52
C ILE A 136 18.57 15.18 -33.79
N ASP A 137 17.75 15.01 -32.76
CA ASP A 137 16.39 14.44 -32.89
C ASP A 137 15.48 15.29 -33.80
N SER A 138 15.67 16.62 -33.81
CA SER A 138 14.93 17.52 -34.70
C SER A 138 15.39 17.38 -36.16
N SER A 139 16.70 17.27 -36.39
CA SER A 139 17.27 17.09 -37.72
C SER A 139 16.92 15.73 -38.30
N GLU A 140 16.93 14.65 -37.50
CA GLU A 140 16.50 13.31 -37.94
C GLU A 140 15.04 13.30 -38.39
N ARG A 141 14.14 13.91 -37.61
CA ARG A 141 12.73 14.05 -38.00
C ARG A 141 12.56 14.88 -39.27
N ALA A 142 13.34 15.95 -39.44
CA ALA A 142 13.32 16.76 -40.65
C ALA A 142 13.80 15.96 -41.88
N ILE A 143 14.86 15.16 -41.74
CA ILE A 143 15.35 14.26 -42.80
C ILE A 143 14.27 13.24 -43.18
N ALA A 144 13.64 12.58 -42.20
CA ALA A 144 12.58 11.61 -42.45
C ALA A 144 11.36 12.23 -43.16
N SER A 145 10.94 13.43 -42.73
CA SER A 145 9.86 14.17 -43.38
C SER A 145 10.23 14.56 -44.82
N GLY A 146 11.45 15.05 -45.03
CA GLY A 146 11.95 15.41 -46.36
C GLY A 146 12.03 14.22 -47.31
N GLN A 147 12.42 13.04 -46.81
CA GLN A 147 12.43 11.79 -47.59
C GLN A 147 11.01 11.38 -48.02
N GLY A 148 10.02 11.54 -47.14
CA GLY A 148 8.60 11.33 -47.47
C GLY A 148 8.13 12.27 -48.58
N GLU A 149 8.40 13.57 -48.45
CA GLU A 149 8.02 14.57 -49.46
C GLU A 149 8.73 14.34 -50.81
N LEU A 150 10.00 13.91 -50.79
CA LEU A 150 10.74 13.53 -51.99
C LEU A 150 10.11 12.32 -52.69
N ALA A 151 9.64 11.33 -51.93
CA ALA A 151 8.98 10.15 -52.49
C ALA A 151 7.65 10.50 -53.16
N ASP A 152 6.87 11.39 -52.56
CA ASP A 152 5.60 11.85 -53.12
C ASP A 152 5.79 12.77 -54.34
N ALA A 153 6.73 13.71 -54.28
CA ALA A 153 7.06 14.57 -55.42
C ALA A 153 7.55 13.77 -56.65
N LYS A 154 8.25 12.66 -56.43
CA LYS A 154 8.64 11.71 -57.50
C LYS A 154 7.45 10.99 -58.12
N LYS A 155 6.40 10.65 -57.35
CA LYS A 155 5.16 10.06 -57.88
C LYS A 155 4.40 11.08 -58.74
N ASP A 156 4.34 12.33 -58.28
CA ASP A 156 3.64 13.43 -58.95
C ASP A 156 4.41 13.98 -60.17
N LYS A 157 5.67 13.56 -60.38
CA LYS A 157 6.60 14.07 -61.41
C LYS A 157 6.81 15.58 -61.35
N ASP A 158 6.71 16.14 -60.15
CA ASP A 158 6.91 17.57 -59.89
C ASP A 158 8.39 17.84 -59.60
N ASN A 159 9.12 18.24 -60.65
CA ASN A 159 10.56 18.49 -60.57
C ASN A 159 10.93 19.62 -59.59
N GLU A 160 10.06 20.61 -59.39
CA GLU A 160 10.33 21.74 -58.50
C GLU A 160 10.24 21.31 -57.03
N ARG A 161 9.24 20.48 -56.70
CA ARG A 161 9.12 19.87 -55.36
C ARG A 161 10.24 18.88 -55.08
N ILE A 162 10.70 18.12 -56.07
CA ILE A 162 11.85 17.20 -55.93
C ILE A 162 13.12 17.97 -55.55
N GLU A 163 13.45 19.05 -56.27
CA GLU A 163 14.66 19.83 -56.00
C GLU A 163 14.59 20.50 -54.61
N LYS A 164 13.42 21.01 -54.22
CA LYS A 164 13.20 21.62 -52.91
C LYS A 164 13.36 20.61 -51.77
N ALA A 165 12.79 19.41 -51.91
CA ALA A 165 12.91 18.34 -50.93
C ALA A 165 14.37 17.85 -50.81
N GLN A 166 15.09 17.71 -51.93
CA GLN A 166 16.51 17.33 -51.90
C GLN A 166 17.38 18.36 -51.17
N LYS A 167 17.22 19.65 -51.46
CA LYS A 167 17.96 20.72 -50.75
C LYS A 167 17.65 20.75 -49.25
N ALA A 168 16.39 20.49 -48.87
CA ALA A 168 16.00 20.44 -47.46
C ALA A 168 16.66 19.26 -46.73
N ILE A 169 16.67 18.06 -47.34
CA ILE A 169 17.34 16.88 -46.80
C ILE A 169 18.84 17.14 -46.62
N GLU A 170 19.51 17.64 -47.67
CA GLU A 170 20.96 17.90 -47.63
C GLU A 170 21.33 18.89 -46.53
N LYS A 171 20.55 19.97 -46.38
CA LYS A 171 20.74 20.94 -45.29
C LYS A 171 20.58 20.29 -43.92
N SER A 172 19.49 19.54 -43.70
CA SER A 172 19.25 18.88 -42.40
C SER A 172 20.29 17.80 -42.10
N GLN A 173 20.87 17.17 -43.11
CA GLN A 173 21.92 16.17 -42.96
C GLN A 173 23.25 16.78 -42.52
N VAL A 174 23.65 17.93 -43.09
CA VAL A 174 24.80 18.70 -42.62
C VAL A 174 24.60 19.19 -41.17
N GLU A 175 23.41 19.67 -40.84
CA GLU A 175 23.06 20.07 -39.47
C GLU A 175 23.12 18.89 -38.48
N HIS A 176 22.65 17.72 -38.91
CA HIS A 176 22.69 16.48 -38.13
C HIS A 176 24.13 16.02 -37.87
N GLU A 177 24.98 15.95 -38.90
CA GLU A 177 26.40 15.55 -38.76
C GLU A 177 27.16 16.53 -37.86
N THR A 178 26.92 17.83 -38.00
CA THR A 178 27.54 18.86 -37.15
C THR A 178 27.11 18.70 -35.69
N ALA A 179 25.84 18.39 -35.45
CA ALA A 179 25.32 18.19 -34.09
C ALA A 179 25.84 16.88 -33.47
N GLN A 180 25.95 15.79 -34.24
CA GLN A 180 26.56 14.55 -33.79
C GLN A 180 28.03 14.75 -33.37
N PHE A 181 28.81 15.48 -34.17
CA PHE A 181 30.19 15.81 -33.80
C PHE A 181 30.26 16.57 -32.46
N LYS A 182 29.41 17.60 -32.29
CA LYS A 182 29.32 18.34 -31.01
C LYS A 182 28.88 17.47 -29.84
N LEU A 183 28.01 16.48 -30.07
CA LEU A 183 27.55 15.57 -29.04
C LEU A 183 28.69 14.69 -28.53
N THR A 184 29.61 14.26 -29.40
CA THR A 184 30.78 13.46 -28.98
C THR A 184 31.76 14.22 -28.10
N GLU A 185 31.80 15.55 -28.20
CA GLU A 185 32.59 16.40 -27.31
C GLU A 185 31.83 16.79 -26.01
N ALA A 186 30.52 16.58 -25.97
CA ALA A 186 29.69 16.92 -24.83
C ALA A 186 29.68 15.78 -23.81
N THR A 187 29.98 16.11 -22.55
CA THR A 187 29.88 15.14 -21.45
C THR A 187 28.42 14.88 -21.09
N GLN A 188 28.06 13.60 -21.01
CA GLN A 188 26.78 13.15 -20.45
C GLN A 188 26.97 12.79 -18.97
N TYR A 189 26.16 13.37 -18.09
CA TYR A 189 26.23 13.15 -16.64
C TYR A 189 25.17 12.17 -16.13
N TYR A 190 24.04 12.03 -16.83
CA TYR A 190 23.03 11.03 -16.50
C TYR A 190 22.27 10.57 -17.75
N GLU A 191 21.65 9.41 -17.63
CA GLU A 191 20.77 8.79 -18.62
C GLU A 191 19.33 8.77 -18.09
N VAL A 192 18.38 9.04 -18.98
CA VAL A 192 16.95 9.04 -18.63
C VAL A 192 16.24 7.99 -19.49
N GLU A 193 15.60 7.04 -18.82
CA GLU A 193 14.68 6.08 -19.43
C GLU A 193 13.24 6.57 -19.24
N TYR A 194 12.75 7.36 -20.19
CA TYR A 194 11.41 7.99 -20.09
C TYR A 194 10.28 6.96 -19.97
N ASP A 195 10.38 5.83 -20.66
CA ASP A 195 9.36 4.77 -20.63
C ASP A 195 9.21 4.13 -19.24
N LYS A 196 10.32 4.02 -18.50
CA LYS A 196 10.33 3.49 -17.12
C LYS A 196 10.28 4.59 -16.06
N LYS A 197 10.28 5.86 -16.48
CA LYS A 197 10.50 7.04 -15.62
C LYS A 197 11.70 6.82 -14.67
N ALA A 198 12.82 6.33 -15.20
CA ALA A 198 14.02 6.03 -14.42
C ALA A 198 15.20 6.92 -14.87
N VAL A 199 16.14 7.17 -13.95
CA VAL A 199 17.33 7.98 -14.20
C VAL A 199 18.54 7.29 -13.58
N HIS A 200 19.64 7.22 -14.33
CA HIS A 200 20.89 6.61 -13.90
C HIS A 200 22.06 7.57 -14.10
N LEU A 201 22.92 7.69 -13.09
CA LEU A 201 24.13 8.50 -13.19
C LEU A 201 25.18 7.81 -14.07
N THR A 202 25.85 8.56 -14.93
CA THR A 202 27.03 8.06 -15.67
C THR A 202 28.27 8.12 -14.76
N HIS A 203 29.40 7.54 -15.21
CA HIS A 203 30.65 7.61 -14.46
C HIS A 203 31.10 9.07 -14.24
N GLU A 204 31.01 9.89 -15.29
CA GLU A 204 31.28 11.33 -15.27
C GLU A 204 30.27 12.08 -14.37
N GLY A 205 29.01 11.65 -14.39
CA GLY A 205 27.95 12.09 -13.49
C GLY A 205 28.29 11.93 -12.02
N VAL A 206 28.70 10.73 -11.64
CA VAL A 206 29.11 10.42 -10.27
C VAL A 206 30.32 11.25 -9.87
N GLY A 207 31.31 11.39 -10.74
CA GLY A 207 32.49 12.23 -10.50
C GLY A 207 32.11 13.69 -10.21
N ALA A 208 31.33 14.30 -11.10
CA ALA A 208 30.87 15.68 -10.93
C ALA A 208 29.98 15.84 -9.69
N ALA A 209 29.10 14.87 -9.42
CA ALA A 209 28.22 14.90 -8.26
C ALA A 209 29.00 14.88 -6.94
N GLN A 210 30.06 14.07 -6.84
CA GLN A 210 30.93 14.02 -5.66
C GLN A 210 31.64 15.35 -5.40
N GLU A 211 32.16 15.98 -6.46
CA GLU A 211 32.81 17.30 -6.37
C GLU A 211 31.82 18.38 -5.93
N ILE A 212 30.61 18.37 -6.51
CA ILE A 212 29.54 19.31 -6.17
C ILE A 212 29.06 19.12 -4.73
N ALA A 213 28.90 17.88 -4.29
CA ALA A 213 28.41 17.54 -2.95
C ALA A 213 29.46 17.82 -1.86
N GLY A 214 30.75 17.72 -2.20
CA GLY A 214 31.87 17.98 -1.27
C GLY A 214 32.02 16.91 -0.18
N VAL A 215 31.42 15.73 -0.35
CA VAL A 215 31.38 14.68 0.68
C VAL A 215 32.42 13.57 0.50
N GLY A 216 33.27 13.63 -0.53
CA GLY A 216 34.22 12.56 -0.88
C GLY A 216 33.58 11.48 -1.74
N SER A 217 34.10 10.25 -1.67
CA SER A 217 33.59 9.13 -2.48
C SER A 217 32.21 8.67 -2.02
N PHE A 218 31.29 8.46 -2.96
CA PHE A 218 29.97 7.88 -2.69
C PHE A 218 30.05 6.38 -2.38
N PHE A 219 31.13 5.69 -2.74
CA PHE A 219 31.26 4.25 -2.57
C PHE A 219 31.87 3.83 -1.22
N THR A 220 32.06 4.77 -0.29
CA THR A 220 32.72 4.49 1.00
C THR A 220 31.96 5.08 2.18
N GLY A 221 31.77 4.27 3.23
CA GLY A 221 31.31 4.73 4.54
C GLY A 221 29.88 5.27 4.54
N SER A 222 29.67 6.41 5.18
CA SER A 222 28.34 7.03 5.39
C SER A 222 27.72 7.68 4.15
N ASN A 223 28.38 7.65 3.00
CA ASN A 223 27.93 8.33 1.77
C ASN A 223 27.27 7.41 0.75
N MET A 224 27.09 6.11 1.06
CA MET A 224 26.56 5.12 0.12
C MET A 224 25.12 5.37 -0.34
N GLU A 225 24.39 6.23 0.36
CA GLU A 225 23.01 6.62 0.05
C GLU A 225 22.93 7.75 -1.00
N TRP A 226 24.03 8.48 -1.25
CA TRP A 226 24.04 9.60 -2.18
C TRP A 226 23.62 9.25 -3.61
N PRO A 227 24.10 8.15 -4.22
CA PRO A 227 23.66 7.76 -5.55
C PRO A 227 22.14 7.62 -5.64
N HIS A 228 21.53 6.92 -4.68
CA HIS A 228 20.08 6.73 -4.61
C HIS A 228 19.33 8.07 -4.51
N LEU A 229 19.73 8.91 -3.54
CA LEU A 229 19.10 10.22 -3.33
C LEU A 229 19.22 11.13 -4.56
N LEU A 230 20.35 11.08 -5.27
CA LEU A 230 20.57 11.86 -6.49
C LEU A 230 19.75 11.32 -7.66
N GLU A 231 19.66 10.01 -7.83
CA GLU A 231 18.83 9.39 -8.86
C GLU A 231 17.36 9.74 -8.65
N GLN A 232 16.82 9.65 -7.41
CA GLN A 232 15.45 10.05 -7.12
C GLN A 232 15.24 11.56 -7.31
N SER A 233 16.21 12.40 -6.94
CA SER A 233 16.15 13.84 -7.18
C SER A 233 16.13 14.18 -8.67
N LEU A 234 17.04 13.60 -9.47
CA LEU A 234 17.07 13.80 -10.92
C LEU A 234 15.80 13.27 -11.56
N ARG A 235 15.33 12.08 -11.16
CA ARG A 235 14.06 11.49 -11.60
C ARG A 235 12.88 12.42 -11.33
N ALA A 236 12.78 12.99 -10.14
CA ALA A 236 11.77 13.98 -9.80
C ALA A 236 11.82 15.22 -10.71
N HIS A 237 13.00 15.67 -11.12
CA HIS A 237 13.15 16.82 -12.02
C HIS A 237 12.82 16.52 -13.48
N VAL A 238 13.26 15.38 -14.00
CA VAL A 238 13.25 15.11 -15.46
C VAL A 238 12.08 14.25 -15.93
N THR A 239 11.42 13.51 -15.03
CA THR A 239 10.33 12.58 -15.38
C THR A 239 8.98 12.89 -14.74
N PHE A 240 8.95 13.75 -13.72
CA PHE A 240 7.72 14.15 -13.01
C PHE A 240 7.50 15.66 -13.18
N GLU A 241 6.42 16.03 -13.85
CA GLU A 241 6.06 17.41 -14.13
C GLU A 241 4.88 17.84 -13.26
N ARG A 242 4.96 19.08 -12.78
CA ARG A 242 3.87 19.72 -12.05
C ARG A 242 2.69 19.97 -13.00
N GLU A 243 1.47 19.81 -12.48
CA GLU A 243 0.19 19.84 -13.20
C GLU A 243 -0.04 18.65 -14.15
N LYS A 244 0.85 17.65 -14.14
CA LYS A 244 0.70 16.42 -14.94
C LYS A 244 0.75 15.19 -14.05
N GLU A 245 1.89 14.90 -13.43
CA GLU A 245 2.02 13.78 -12.49
C GLU A 245 1.62 14.16 -11.05
N TYR A 246 1.71 15.44 -10.69
CA TYR A 246 1.31 15.95 -9.38
C TYR A 246 0.92 17.42 -9.38
N VAL A 247 0.26 17.84 -8.31
CA VAL A 247 -0.01 19.25 -8.00
C VAL A 247 0.51 19.58 -6.60
N VAL A 248 0.79 20.86 -6.38
CA VAL A 248 1.16 21.39 -5.06
C VAL A 248 -0.03 22.15 -4.49
N MET A 249 -0.62 21.63 -3.41
CA MET A 249 -1.76 22.24 -2.73
C MET A 249 -1.54 22.25 -1.22
N ASP A 250 -1.83 23.37 -0.56
CA ASP A 250 -1.66 23.56 0.89
C ASP A 250 -0.27 23.17 1.42
N GLY A 251 0.77 23.43 0.63
CA GLY A 251 2.14 23.04 0.96
C GLY A 251 2.33 21.53 1.04
N LYS A 252 1.62 20.74 0.23
CA LYS A 252 1.75 19.30 0.09
C LYS A 252 1.73 18.88 -1.37
N ILE A 253 2.40 17.77 -1.67
CA ILE A 253 2.34 17.14 -2.98
C ILE A 253 1.14 16.20 -3.03
N LEU A 254 0.28 16.35 -4.04
CA LEU A 254 -0.83 15.45 -4.33
C LEU A 254 -0.62 14.81 -5.70
N ILE A 255 -0.66 13.48 -5.75
CA ILE A 255 -0.47 12.73 -7.00
C ILE A 255 -1.73 12.88 -7.87
N VAL A 256 -1.52 13.13 -9.16
CA VAL A 256 -2.58 13.16 -10.16
C VAL A 256 -2.64 11.80 -10.86
N ASP A 257 -3.82 11.21 -10.93
CA ASP A 257 -4.05 9.99 -11.71
C ASP A 257 -3.94 10.28 -13.21
N GLU A 258 -3.06 9.57 -13.93
CA GLU A 258 -2.74 9.83 -15.35
C GLU A 258 -3.94 9.64 -16.30
N PHE A 259 -4.92 8.80 -15.93
CA PHE A 259 -6.06 8.49 -16.80
C PHE A 259 -7.26 9.41 -16.53
N THR A 260 -7.48 9.75 -15.26
CA THR A 260 -8.71 10.43 -14.82
C THR A 260 -8.48 11.88 -14.41
N GLY A 261 -7.22 12.30 -14.20
CA GLY A 261 -6.86 13.61 -13.67
C GLY A 261 -7.29 13.81 -12.21
N ARG A 262 -7.72 12.76 -11.51
CA ARG A 262 -8.18 12.84 -10.12
C ARG A 262 -7.01 13.01 -9.16
N LEU A 263 -7.23 13.83 -8.12
CA LEU A 263 -6.28 14.03 -7.03
C LEU A 263 -6.32 12.86 -6.05
N MET A 264 -5.24 12.10 -5.98
CA MET A 264 -5.11 10.92 -5.12
C MET A 264 -4.62 11.30 -3.73
N HIS A 265 -5.56 11.67 -2.87
CA HIS A 265 -5.29 12.01 -1.47
C HIS A 265 -4.77 10.80 -0.69
N GLY A 266 -3.77 11.01 0.17
CA GLY A 266 -3.19 9.98 1.01
C GLY A 266 -2.23 9.01 0.31
N ARG A 267 -2.06 9.12 -1.02
CA ARG A 267 -1.06 8.34 -1.75
C ARG A 267 0.28 9.08 -1.80
N GLN A 268 1.35 8.33 -1.66
CA GLN A 268 2.73 8.81 -1.80
C GLN A 268 3.49 7.85 -2.72
N TRP A 269 4.52 8.35 -3.41
CA TRP A 269 5.44 7.48 -4.12
C TRP A 269 6.44 6.89 -3.11
N SER A 270 6.79 5.62 -3.31
CA SER A 270 7.77 4.92 -2.47
C SER A 270 9.21 5.33 -2.81
N ASP A 271 10.16 4.82 -2.01
CA ASP A 271 11.59 4.77 -2.35
C ASP A 271 12.25 6.16 -2.48
N GLY A 272 11.93 7.11 -1.59
CA GLY A 272 12.51 8.46 -1.61
C GLY A 272 11.95 9.41 -2.66
N LEU A 273 11.13 8.93 -3.61
CA LEU A 273 10.67 9.77 -4.71
C LEU A 273 9.73 10.88 -4.25
N HIS A 274 8.83 10.60 -3.30
CA HIS A 274 7.89 11.62 -2.81
C HIS A 274 8.63 12.75 -2.10
N GLN A 275 9.60 12.40 -1.29
CA GLN A 275 10.49 13.32 -0.56
C GLN A 275 11.35 14.13 -1.53
N ALA A 276 11.84 13.50 -2.61
CA ALA A 276 12.56 14.19 -3.68
C ALA A 276 11.67 15.21 -4.41
N VAL A 277 10.40 14.89 -4.69
CA VAL A 277 9.45 15.85 -5.29
C VAL A 277 9.08 16.96 -4.31
N GLU A 278 8.89 16.65 -3.03
CA GLU A 278 8.70 17.64 -1.96
C GLU A 278 9.91 18.61 -1.89
N ALA A 279 11.14 18.10 -1.96
CA ALA A 279 12.35 18.91 -1.99
C ALA A 279 12.45 19.77 -3.25
N LYS A 280 12.14 19.21 -4.43
CA LYS A 280 12.11 19.91 -5.72
C LYS A 280 11.17 21.13 -5.71
N GLU A 281 9.98 20.98 -5.12
CA GLU A 281 8.96 22.03 -5.04
C GLU A 281 9.11 22.94 -3.81
N ALA A 282 10.19 22.78 -3.03
CA ALA A 282 10.43 23.49 -1.78
C ALA A 282 9.30 23.36 -0.74
N VAL A 283 8.64 22.21 -0.74
CA VAL A 283 7.63 21.80 0.24
C VAL A 283 8.31 21.22 1.49
N THR A 284 7.61 21.21 2.64
CA THR A 284 8.08 20.51 3.84
C THR A 284 8.18 19.03 3.55
N VAL A 285 9.42 18.56 3.44
CA VAL A 285 9.72 17.14 3.24
C VAL A 285 9.36 16.38 4.52
N LYS A 286 8.59 15.30 4.38
CA LYS A 286 8.23 14.43 5.50
C LYS A 286 9.29 13.35 5.72
N GLU A 287 9.44 12.91 6.96
CA GLU A 287 10.23 11.72 7.26
C GLU A 287 9.63 10.50 6.53
N GLU A 288 10.51 9.66 5.98
CA GLU A 288 10.07 8.39 5.43
C GLU A 288 9.60 7.47 6.55
N THR A 289 8.54 6.72 6.30
CA THR A 289 8.20 5.58 7.14
C THR A 289 8.84 4.34 6.53
N GLN A 290 9.70 3.66 7.30
CA GLN A 290 10.27 2.38 6.88
C GLN A 290 9.58 1.23 7.61
N THR A 291 9.50 0.07 6.95
CA THR A 291 9.03 -1.16 7.59
C THR A 291 10.16 -1.73 8.44
N LEU A 292 9.94 -1.81 9.75
CA LEU A 292 10.91 -2.36 10.70
C LEU A 292 10.74 -3.86 10.89
N ALA A 293 9.49 -4.34 10.93
CA ALA A 293 9.17 -5.75 11.11
C ALA A 293 7.85 -6.09 10.41
N THR A 294 7.76 -7.29 9.84
CA THR A 294 6.55 -7.76 9.17
C THR A 294 6.37 -9.26 9.33
N ILE A 295 5.13 -9.73 9.50
CA ILE A 295 4.76 -11.14 9.44
C ILE A 295 3.33 -11.29 8.91
N THR A 296 3.06 -12.31 8.11
CA THR A 296 1.67 -12.67 7.75
C THR A 296 1.03 -13.48 8.88
N LEU A 297 -0.28 -13.36 9.09
CA LEU A 297 -0.97 -14.19 10.09
C LEU A 297 -0.76 -15.69 9.82
N GLN A 298 -0.71 -16.07 8.54
CA GLN A 298 -0.40 -17.46 8.15
C GLN A 298 0.93 -17.94 8.70
N ASN A 299 1.99 -17.15 8.54
CA ASN A 299 3.33 -17.51 9.03
C ASN A 299 3.41 -17.42 10.55
N PHE A 300 2.73 -16.46 11.17
CA PHE A 300 2.69 -16.34 12.62
C PHE A 300 2.08 -17.58 13.29
N PHE A 301 0.91 -18.03 12.82
CA PHE A 301 0.26 -19.21 13.41
C PHE A 301 1.00 -20.53 13.13
N LYS A 302 1.79 -20.61 12.06
CA LYS A 302 2.69 -21.75 11.80
C LYS A 302 3.85 -21.88 12.79
N LEU A 303 4.13 -20.84 13.59
CA LEU A 303 5.15 -20.90 14.63
C LEU A 303 4.70 -21.66 15.88
N TYR A 304 3.39 -21.90 16.03
CA TYR A 304 2.88 -22.67 17.17
C TYR A 304 3.13 -24.17 16.95
N ASP A 305 3.51 -24.90 18.00
CA ASP A 305 3.67 -26.36 17.93
C ASP A 305 2.34 -27.04 17.55
N GLN A 306 1.23 -26.50 18.03
CA GLN A 306 -0.13 -26.96 17.73
C GLN A 306 -1.07 -25.78 17.46
N ILE A 307 -2.00 -25.97 16.52
CA ILE A 307 -3.09 -25.04 16.25
C ILE A 307 -4.41 -25.80 16.14
N ALA A 308 -5.48 -25.17 16.60
CA ALA A 308 -6.85 -25.61 16.41
C ALA A 308 -7.74 -24.38 16.20
N GLY A 309 -8.96 -24.58 15.70
CA GLY A 309 -9.90 -23.50 15.55
C GLY A 309 -11.35 -23.96 15.61
N MET A 310 -12.25 -23.00 15.83
CA MET A 310 -13.69 -23.20 15.86
C MET A 310 -14.39 -22.09 15.08
N THR A 311 -15.49 -22.43 14.42
CA THR A 311 -16.37 -21.51 13.68
C THR A 311 -17.63 -22.28 13.27
N GLY A 312 -18.71 -21.57 12.95
CA GLY A 312 -19.92 -22.14 12.37
C GLY A 312 -19.79 -22.48 10.87
N THR A 313 -18.78 -21.95 10.17
CA THR A 313 -18.75 -21.89 8.69
C THR A 313 -17.53 -22.51 8.02
N ALA A 314 -16.64 -23.19 8.75
CA ALA A 314 -15.37 -23.73 8.21
C ALA A 314 -15.53 -24.80 7.10
N ALA A 315 -16.70 -25.42 6.98
CA ALA A 315 -16.91 -26.52 6.04
C ALA A 315 -16.72 -26.10 4.57
N THR A 316 -17.03 -24.85 4.21
CA THR A 316 -16.83 -24.35 2.84
C THR A 316 -15.36 -24.12 2.52
N GLU A 317 -14.56 -23.74 3.52
CA GLU A 317 -13.14 -23.41 3.38
C GLU A 317 -12.19 -24.57 3.76
N SER A 318 -12.70 -25.80 3.85
CA SER A 318 -11.95 -26.95 4.38
C SER A 318 -10.68 -27.26 3.58
N GLU A 319 -10.72 -27.08 2.25
CA GLU A 319 -9.56 -27.31 1.40
C GLU A 319 -8.45 -26.29 1.68
N GLU A 320 -8.81 -25.03 1.93
CA GLU A 320 -7.86 -23.96 2.22
C GLU A 320 -7.17 -24.19 3.57
N PHE A 321 -7.95 -24.54 4.61
CA PHE A 321 -7.41 -24.92 5.92
C PHE A 321 -6.40 -26.08 5.84
N MET A 322 -6.72 -27.12 5.08
CA MET A 322 -5.82 -28.26 4.93
C MET A 322 -4.57 -27.91 4.12
N ASN A 323 -4.71 -27.10 3.07
CA ASN A 323 -3.60 -26.73 2.20
C ASN A 323 -2.60 -25.79 2.89
N ILE A 324 -3.09 -24.76 3.59
CA ILE A 324 -2.26 -23.71 4.18
C ILE A 324 -1.77 -24.10 5.59
N TYR A 325 -2.68 -24.61 6.43
CA TYR A 325 -2.46 -24.82 7.87
C TYR A 325 -2.38 -26.28 8.29
N LYS A 326 -2.68 -27.22 7.38
CA LYS A 326 -2.78 -28.67 7.68
C LYS A 326 -3.83 -28.95 8.76
N LEU A 327 -4.90 -28.16 8.76
CA LEU A 327 -6.04 -28.29 9.65
C LEU A 327 -7.17 -29.07 8.95
N GLU A 328 -7.63 -30.15 9.58
CA GLU A 328 -8.82 -30.88 9.17
C GLU A 328 -10.07 -30.21 9.74
N VAL A 329 -11.12 -30.08 8.92
CA VAL A 329 -12.41 -29.53 9.35
C VAL A 329 -13.36 -30.68 9.68
N VAL A 330 -13.82 -30.73 10.93
CA VAL A 330 -14.79 -31.71 11.39
C VAL A 330 -16.11 -31.01 11.68
N VAL A 331 -17.16 -31.41 10.96
CA VAL A 331 -18.52 -30.89 11.19
C VAL A 331 -19.12 -31.57 12.42
N ILE A 332 -19.23 -30.82 13.51
CA ILE A 332 -19.85 -31.30 14.75
C ILE A 332 -21.38 -31.24 14.60
N PRO A 333 -22.13 -32.33 14.89
CA PRO A 333 -23.59 -32.31 14.87
C PRO A 333 -24.16 -31.27 15.84
N THR A 334 -25.25 -30.61 15.46
CA THR A 334 -25.96 -29.69 16.35
C THR A 334 -26.63 -30.46 17.50
N ASN A 335 -26.71 -29.82 18.67
CA ASN A 335 -27.39 -30.41 19.83
C ASN A 335 -28.90 -30.63 19.57
N GLU A 336 -29.51 -29.74 18.79
CA GLU A 336 -30.91 -29.85 18.34
C GLU A 336 -30.98 -29.84 16.80
N PRO A 337 -31.99 -30.50 16.20
CA PRO A 337 -32.19 -30.43 14.75
C PRO A 337 -32.43 -28.98 14.28
N CYS A 338 -31.70 -28.55 13.25
CA CYS A 338 -31.92 -27.24 12.64
C CYS A 338 -33.26 -27.22 11.89
N ILE A 339 -34.18 -26.33 12.29
CA ILE A 339 -35.50 -26.12 11.66
C ILE A 339 -35.59 -24.74 10.98
N ARG A 340 -34.46 -24.07 10.77
CA ARG A 340 -34.40 -22.78 10.08
C ARG A 340 -34.82 -22.96 8.63
N ASP A 341 -35.75 -22.13 8.16
CA ASP A 341 -36.22 -22.12 6.79
C ASP A 341 -35.42 -21.08 5.99
N ASP A 342 -34.44 -21.56 5.22
CA ASP A 342 -33.59 -20.73 4.36
C ASP A 342 -34.29 -20.54 2.99
N LEU A 343 -34.89 -19.36 2.78
CA LEU A 343 -35.60 -19.03 1.55
C LEU A 343 -34.63 -18.73 0.40
N ASP A 344 -35.10 -18.95 -0.84
CA ASP A 344 -34.35 -18.63 -2.06
C ASP A 344 -34.08 -17.11 -2.20
N ASP A 345 -32.95 -16.77 -2.84
CA ASP A 345 -32.55 -15.38 -3.09
C ASP A 345 -33.54 -14.62 -3.98
N ALA A 346 -33.94 -13.42 -3.55
CA ALA A 346 -34.75 -12.49 -4.34
C ALA A 346 -33.86 -11.50 -5.13
N ILE A 347 -33.83 -11.65 -6.46
CA ILE A 347 -33.03 -10.81 -7.37
C ILE A 347 -33.91 -9.76 -8.06
N TYR A 348 -33.48 -8.50 -8.04
CA TYR A 348 -34.22 -7.35 -8.59
C TYR A 348 -33.46 -6.70 -9.75
N GLN A 349 -34.21 -6.11 -10.70
CA GLN A 349 -33.64 -5.46 -11.88
C GLN A 349 -32.87 -4.18 -11.54
N SER A 350 -33.33 -3.42 -10.54
CA SER A 350 -32.68 -2.20 -10.09
C SER A 350 -32.42 -2.17 -8.59
N MET A 351 -31.40 -1.39 -8.19
CA MET A 351 -31.10 -1.14 -6.78
C MET A 351 -32.25 -0.47 -6.04
N ARG A 352 -33.03 0.37 -6.72
CA ARG A 352 -34.19 1.05 -6.14
C ARG A 352 -35.31 0.07 -5.81
N GLU A 353 -35.67 -0.81 -6.75
CA GLU A 353 -36.70 -1.83 -6.52
C GLU A 353 -36.29 -2.76 -5.39
N LYS A 354 -35.02 -3.20 -5.36
CA LYS A 354 -34.49 -4.01 -4.26
C LYS A 354 -34.65 -3.30 -2.91
N PHE A 355 -34.24 -2.03 -2.85
CA PHE A 355 -34.30 -1.25 -1.62
C PHE A 355 -35.74 -1.03 -1.15
N ASP A 356 -36.65 -0.69 -2.07
CA ASP A 356 -38.07 -0.49 -1.77
C ASP A 356 -38.72 -1.80 -1.29
N ALA A 357 -38.37 -2.94 -1.89
CA ALA A 357 -38.84 -4.26 -1.48
C ALA A 357 -38.35 -4.66 -0.08
N ILE A 358 -37.05 -4.50 0.20
CA ILE A 358 -36.46 -4.77 1.53
C ILE A 358 -37.17 -3.95 2.60
N VAL A 359 -37.37 -2.64 2.37
CA VAL A 359 -38.03 -1.74 3.33
C VAL A 359 -39.49 -2.15 3.59
N GLY A 360 -40.21 -2.58 2.55
CA GLY A 360 -41.57 -3.11 2.70
C GLY A 360 -41.62 -4.41 3.49
N GLU A 361 -40.74 -5.36 3.17
CA GLU A 361 -40.66 -6.66 3.82
C GLU A 361 -40.31 -6.54 5.32
N ILE A 362 -39.35 -5.68 5.67
CA ILE A 362 -39.01 -5.40 7.07
C ILE A 362 -40.24 -4.91 7.84
N ASN A 363 -41.01 -3.99 7.26
CA ASN A 363 -42.23 -3.48 7.88
C ASN A 363 -43.28 -4.59 8.08
N ASP A 364 -43.52 -5.41 7.06
CA ASP A 364 -44.54 -6.45 7.10
C ASP A 364 -44.20 -7.54 8.14
N ILE A 365 -42.93 -7.96 8.18
CA ILE A 365 -42.44 -8.94 9.16
C ILE A 365 -42.46 -8.35 10.57
N SER A 366 -41.96 -7.12 10.75
CA SER A 366 -41.95 -6.45 12.04
C SER A 366 -43.37 -6.22 12.58
N ALA A 367 -44.31 -5.82 11.72
CA ALA A 367 -45.72 -5.65 12.09
C ALA A 367 -46.40 -6.96 12.53
N SER A 368 -45.89 -8.11 12.09
CA SER A 368 -46.33 -9.44 12.57
C SER A 368 -45.76 -9.83 13.94
N GLY A 369 -44.90 -8.98 14.53
CA GLY A 369 -44.25 -9.22 15.82
C GLY A 369 -42.98 -10.07 15.75
N LYS A 370 -42.50 -10.38 14.54
CA LYS A 370 -41.26 -11.16 14.35
C LYS A 370 -40.03 -10.24 14.39
N PRO A 371 -38.96 -10.63 15.09
CA PRO A 371 -37.71 -9.89 15.07
C PRO A 371 -37.03 -10.03 13.70
N VAL A 372 -36.35 -8.97 13.26
CA VAL A 372 -35.66 -8.92 11.96
C VAL A 372 -34.23 -8.45 12.19
N LEU A 373 -33.26 -9.18 11.64
CA LEU A 373 -31.88 -8.74 11.54
C LEU A 373 -31.57 -8.46 10.07
N VAL A 374 -31.07 -7.26 9.78
CA VAL A 374 -30.70 -6.86 8.42
C VAL A 374 -29.21 -6.64 8.33
N GLY A 375 -28.52 -7.49 7.56
CA GLY A 375 -27.11 -7.32 7.25
C GLY A 375 -26.91 -6.40 6.06
N THR A 376 -26.05 -5.39 6.17
CA THR A 376 -25.55 -4.64 5.02
C THR A 376 -24.03 -4.63 4.98
N VAL A 377 -23.48 -4.28 3.82
CA VAL A 377 -22.03 -4.29 3.56
C VAL A 377 -21.35 -2.94 3.84
N SER A 378 -22.09 -1.88 4.19
CA SER A 378 -21.48 -0.57 4.47
C SER A 378 -22.32 0.30 5.41
N VAL A 379 -21.65 1.14 6.19
CA VAL A 379 -22.29 2.10 7.10
C VAL A 379 -23.23 3.04 6.35
N GLU A 380 -22.86 3.48 5.15
CA GLU A 380 -23.73 4.32 4.31
C GLU A 380 -25.07 3.65 4.00
N LYS A 381 -25.06 2.34 3.69
CA LYS A 381 -26.29 1.58 3.44
C LYS A 381 -27.13 1.39 4.70
N ASN A 382 -26.48 1.20 5.86
CA ASN A 382 -27.16 1.17 7.15
C ASN A 382 -27.92 2.48 7.40
N GLU A 383 -27.26 3.63 7.22
CA GLU A 383 -27.88 4.94 7.43
C GLU A 383 -29.03 5.19 6.45
N LEU A 384 -28.85 4.90 5.16
CA LEU A 384 -29.90 5.03 4.15
C LEU A 384 -31.13 4.19 4.49
N LEU A 385 -30.93 2.94 4.94
CA LEU A 385 -32.01 2.05 5.32
C LEU A 385 -32.71 2.54 6.60
N SER A 386 -31.95 2.96 7.60
CA SER A 386 -32.44 3.56 8.86
C SER A 386 -33.33 4.77 8.60
N GLU A 387 -32.88 5.70 7.75
CA GLU A 387 -33.67 6.87 7.36
C GLU A 387 -34.95 6.47 6.63
N ALA A 388 -34.89 5.50 5.72
CA ALA A 388 -36.06 5.05 4.98
C ALA A 388 -37.12 4.40 5.89
N LEU A 389 -36.70 3.54 6.82
CA LEU A 389 -37.58 2.88 7.80
C LEU A 389 -38.27 3.90 8.71
N LYS A 390 -37.51 4.87 9.26
CA LYS A 390 -38.06 5.96 10.08
C LYS A 390 -39.03 6.84 9.28
N LYS A 391 -38.64 7.25 8.06
CA LYS A 391 -39.42 8.22 7.28
C LYS A 391 -40.71 7.62 6.70
N ARG A 392 -40.68 6.35 6.26
CA ARG A 392 -41.82 5.72 5.59
C ARG A 392 -42.82 5.11 6.56
N PHE A 393 -42.32 4.47 7.62
CA PHE A 393 -43.14 3.65 8.52
C PHE A 393 -43.06 4.07 9.99
N GLY A 394 -42.12 4.96 10.35
CA GLY A 394 -41.90 5.32 11.76
C GLY A 394 -41.38 4.15 12.60
N LEU A 395 -40.71 3.19 11.95
CA LEU A 395 -40.33 1.92 12.56
C LEU A 395 -39.12 2.10 13.51
N GLU A 396 -39.29 1.70 14.77
CA GLU A 396 -38.21 1.67 15.76
C GLU A 396 -37.21 0.56 15.45
N HIS A 397 -35.92 0.90 15.45
CA HIS A 397 -34.84 -0.03 15.15
C HIS A 397 -33.52 0.48 15.74
N GLU A 398 -32.56 -0.43 15.87
CA GLU A 398 -31.19 -0.14 16.30
C GLU A 398 -30.22 -0.36 15.13
N VAL A 399 -29.21 0.50 15.03
CA VAL A 399 -28.17 0.40 14.00
C VAL A 399 -26.85 0.07 14.68
N LEU A 400 -26.26 -1.07 14.30
CA LEU A 400 -24.99 -1.55 14.82
C LEU A 400 -23.90 -1.31 13.78
N ASN A 401 -23.03 -0.32 14.02
CA ASN A 401 -22.03 0.16 13.07
C ASN A 401 -20.60 -0.28 13.42
N ALA A 402 -20.38 -1.48 13.98
CA ALA A 402 -19.07 -2.08 14.30
C ALA A 402 -18.03 -1.14 14.97
N LYS A 403 -18.50 -0.06 15.63
CA LYS A 403 -17.68 0.98 16.27
C LYS A 403 -17.63 0.81 17.79
N TYR A 404 -18.65 0.16 18.35
CA TYR A 404 -18.79 -0.11 19.77
C TYR A 404 -19.17 -1.58 19.90
N HIS A 405 -18.31 -2.35 20.57
CA HIS A 405 -18.50 -3.78 20.85
C HIS A 405 -18.98 -3.98 22.27
#